data_AF-A0A085MFJ1-F1
#
_entry.id   AF-A0A085MFJ1-F1
#
_cell.length_a   1.000
_cell.length_b   1.000
_cell.length_c   1.000
_cell.angle_alpha   90.00
_cell.angle_beta   90.00
_cell.angle_gamma   90.00
#
_symmetry.space_group_name_H-M   'P 1'
#
loop_
_entity.id
_entity.type
_entity.pdbx_description
1 polymer ?
#
loop_
_entity_poly.entity_id
_entity_poly.type
_entity_poly.pdbx_seq_one_letter_code
_entity_poly.pdbx_strand_id
1 'polypeptide(L)' 'MWLSTLTIRNLETVLRRLTEHGFSIRKEKCQFSQAEVKCLGHILPREWILADPKRVEAIVKMPALSDASNCNPFWEW' A
#
# COMPACT_ATOMS: atom_id res chain seq x y z
N MET A 1 -15.07 -19.50 9.92
CA MET A 1 -14.14 -20.24 10.79
C MET A 1 -12.83 -20.67 10.12
N TRP A 2 -12.79 -20.99 8.82
CA TRP A 2 -11.55 -21.44 8.15
C TRP A 2 -10.63 -20.32 7.64
N LEU A 3 -11.17 -19.14 7.27
CA LEU A 3 -10.36 -18.01 6.78
C LEU A 3 -9.53 -17.33 7.88
N SER A 4 -10.03 -17.29 9.11
CA SER A 4 -9.38 -16.62 10.24
C SER A 4 -8.09 -17.32 10.70
N THR A 5 -8.03 -18.64 10.59
CA THR A 5 -6.89 -19.45 11.10
C THR A 5 -5.68 -19.37 10.18
N LEU A 6 -5.89 -19.24 8.87
CA LEU A 6 -4.80 -19.11 7.88
C LEU A 6 -4.05 -17.77 8.03
N THR A 7 -4.77 -16.69 8.35
CA THR A 7 -4.18 -15.35 8.50
C THR A 7 -3.14 -15.29 9.62
N ILE A 8 -3.42 -15.90 10.77
CA ILE A 8 -2.49 -15.91 11.91
C ILE A 8 -1.22 -16.69 11.58
N ARG A 9 -1.37 -17.86 10.94
CA ARG A 9 -0.22 -18.69 10.54
C ARG A 9 0.70 -18.00 9.51
N ASN A 10 0.10 -17.26 8.58
CA ASN A 10 0.86 -16.48 7.60
C ASN A 10 1.61 -15.33 8.27
N LEU A 11 0.95 -14.60 9.19
CA LEU A 11 1.58 -13.53 9.94
C LEU A 11 2.76 -14.04 10.77
N GLU A 12 2.57 -15.13 11.51
CA GLU A 12 3.63 -15.78 12.29
C GLU A 12 4.82 -16.18 11.41
N THR A 13 4.56 -16.78 10.25
CA THR A 13 5.60 -17.18 9.30
C THR A 13 6.41 -15.98 8.79
N VAL A 14 5.74 -14.87 8.47
CA VAL A 14 6.41 -13.64 8.02
C VAL A 14 7.26 -13.03 9.14
N LEU A 15 6.71 -12.90 10.35
CA LEU A 15 7.43 -12.34 11.50
C LEU A 15 8.66 -13.18 11.87
N ARG A 16 8.52 -14.52 11.83
CA ARG A 16 9.63 -15.43 12.04
C ARG A 16 10.73 -15.22 11.00
N ARG A 17 10.39 -15.21 9.70
CA ARG A 17 11.38 -15.00 8.62
C ARG A 17 12.11 -13.67 8.73
N LEU A 18 11.39 -12.60 9.09
CA LEU A 18 12.00 -11.28 9.30
C LEU A 18 13.03 -11.33 10.43
N THR A 19 12.69 -12.02 11.52
CA THR A 19 13.58 -12.18 12.68
C THR A 19 14.81 -13.03 12.33
N GLU A 20 14.62 -14.14 11.61
CA GLU A 20 15.71 -15.03 11.14
C GLU A 20 16.75 -14.29 10.29
N HIS A 21 16.33 -13.28 9.53
CA HIS A 21 17.22 -12.47 8.68
C HIS A 21 17.67 -11.16 9.35
N GLY A 22 17.42 -10.99 10.66
CA GLY A 22 17.88 -9.83 11.42
C GLY A 22 17.09 -8.53 11.20
N PHE A 23 15.90 -8.60 10.59
CA PHE A 23 15.02 -7.43 10.47
C PHE A 23 14.25 -7.19 11.76
N SER A 24 14.15 -5.92 12.15
CA SER A 24 13.31 -5.46 13.27
C SER A 24 12.21 -4.54 12.75
N ILE A 25 10.99 -4.76 13.24
CA ILE A 25 9.80 -4.04 12.79
C ILE A 25 9.39 -3.04 13.88
N ARG A 26 9.08 -1.80 13.46
CA ARG A 26 8.54 -0.78 14.36
C ARG A 26 7.05 -1.03 14.57
N LYS A 27 6.68 -1.45 15.79
CA LYS A 27 5.29 -1.80 16.14
C LYS A 27 4.35 -0.62 15.89
N GLU A 28 4.80 0.61 16.13
CA GLU A 28 4.04 1.84 15.91
C GLU A 28 3.61 2.05 14.45
N LYS A 29 4.33 1.43 13.50
CA LYS A 29 4.02 1.51 12.07
C LYS A 29 3.23 0.30 11.55
N CYS A 30 2.96 -0.69 12.39
CA CYS A 30 2.25 -1.90 12.01
C CYS A 30 0.76 -1.76 12.23
N GLN A 31 -0.02 -2.22 11.27
CA GLN A 31 -1.48 -2.31 11.37
C GLN A 31 -1.88 -3.77 11.17
N PHE A 32 -2.47 -4.39 12.19
CA PHE A 32 -2.91 -5.78 12.17
C PHE A 32 -4.43 -5.89 12.34
N SER A 33 -5.01 -6.96 11.78
CA SER A 33 -6.43 -7.29 11.89
C SER A 33 -7.39 -6.15 11.52
N GLN A 34 -6.99 -5.31 10.57
CA GLN A 34 -7.82 -4.20 10.09
C GLN A 34 -8.81 -4.69 9.02
N ALA A 35 -9.96 -4.04 8.94
CA ALA A 35 -10.92 -4.26 7.85
C ALA A 35 -10.42 -3.69 6.52
N GLU A 36 -9.57 -2.66 6.59
CA GLU A 36 -8.94 -1.97 5.47
C GLU A 36 -7.53 -1.54 5.86
N VAL A 37 -6.57 -1.67 4.94
CA VAL A 37 -5.18 -1.21 5.17
C VAL A 37 -4.72 -0.36 4.00
N LYS A 38 -4.05 0.75 4.30
CA LYS A 38 -3.36 1.55 3.29
C LYS A 38 -1.96 0.99 3.04
N CYS A 39 -1.67 0.58 1.81
CA CYS A 39 -0.37 0.01 1.43
C CYS A 39 0.06 0.52 0.05
N LEU A 40 1.30 1.00 -0.07
CA LEU A 40 1.91 1.45 -1.35
C LEU A 40 1.06 2.46 -2.14
N GLY A 41 0.28 3.32 -1.45
CA GLY A 41 -0.62 4.26 -2.12
C GLY A 41 -1.89 3.62 -2.69
N HIS A 42 -2.29 2.48 -2.16
CA HIS A 42 -3.57 1.82 -2.39
C HIS A 42 -4.31 1.64 -1.07
N ILE A 43 -5.63 1.55 -1.17
CA ILE A 43 -6.51 1.18 -0.07
C ILE A 43 -6.94 -0.26 -0.33
N LEU A 44 -6.63 -1.15 0.61
CA LEU A 44 -6.90 -2.58 0.52
C LEU A 44 -8.05 -2.96 1.46
N PRO A 45 -9.32 -2.88 1.02
CA PRO A 45 -10.44 -3.48 1.73
C PRO A 45 -10.44 -5.02 1.56
N ARG A 46 -11.32 -5.68 2.32
CA ARG A 46 -11.41 -7.16 2.38
C ARG A 46 -11.66 -7.84 1.03
N GLU A 47 -12.51 -7.25 0.17
CA GLU A 47 -12.93 -7.89 -1.08
C GLU A 47 -12.28 -7.32 -2.35
N TRP A 48 -11.74 -6.10 -2.33
CA TRP A 48 -11.31 -5.38 -3.54
C TRP A 48 -10.01 -4.61 -3.34
N ILE A 49 -9.33 -4.22 -4.41
CA ILE A 49 -8.18 -3.29 -4.37
C ILE A 49 -8.67 -1.94 -4.89
N LEU A 50 -8.66 -0.91 -4.04
CA LEU A 50 -9.07 0.44 -4.42
C LEU A 50 -7.82 1.31 -4.62
N ALA A 51 -7.79 2.07 -5.72
CA ALA A 51 -6.79 3.12 -5.91
C ALA A 51 -6.97 4.20 -4.84
N ASP A 52 -5.88 4.69 -4.24
CA ASP A 52 -5.98 5.75 -3.25
C ASP A 52 -6.53 7.02 -3.92
N PRO A 53 -7.65 7.59 -3.40
CA PRO A 53 -8.27 8.77 -3.98
C PRO A 53 -7.31 9.97 -4.05
N LYS A 54 -6.31 10.06 -3.18
CA LYS A 54 -5.29 11.11 -3.23
C LYS A 54 -4.39 11.00 -4.47
N ARG A 55 -4.09 9.78 -4.93
CA ARG A 55 -3.33 9.56 -6.17
C ARG A 55 -4.16 9.93 -7.39
N VAL A 56 -5.45 9.59 -7.37
CA VAL A 56 -6.39 9.95 -8.45
C VAL A 56 -6.56 11.47 -8.52
N GLU A 57 -6.73 12.14 -7.39
CA GLU A 57 -6.86 13.60 -7.34
C GLU A 57 -5.65 14.34 -7.92
N ALA A 58 -4.44 13.85 -7.69
CA ALA A 58 -3.22 14.46 -8.22
C ALA A 58 -3.19 14.44 -9.77
N ILE A 59 -3.69 13.36 -10.37
CA ILE A 59 -3.81 13.24 -11.84
C ILE A 59 -4.93 14.15 -12.35
N VAL A 60 -6.09 14.16 -11.68
CA VAL A 60 -7.25 14.97 -12.10
C VAL A 60 -6.95 16.47 -12.01
N LYS A 61 -6.19 16.91 -11.00
CA LYS A 61 -5.81 18.32 -10.79
C LYS A 61 -4.57 18.73 -11.61
N MET A 62 -4.00 17.83 -12.41
CA MET A 62 -2.84 18.14 -13.23
C MET A 62 -3.24 19.19 -14.29
N PRO A 63 -2.54 20.33 -14.39
CA PRO A 63 -2.83 21.32 -15.42
C PRO A 63 -2.59 20.69 -16.81
N ALA A 64 -3.46 21.02 -17.77
CA ALA A 64 -3.25 20.62 -19.15
C ALA A 64 -1.92 21.21 -19.65
N LEU A 65 -1.07 20.37 -20.23
CA LEU A 65 0.20 20.80 -20.82
C LEU A 65 -0.12 21.70 -22.02
N SER A 66 -0.05 23.01 -21.82
CA SER A 66 -0.36 24.02 -22.85
C SER A 66 0.83 24.37 -23.75
N ASP A 67 2.01 23.79 -23.51
CA ASP A 67 3.19 23.97 -24.36
C ASP A 67 4.14 22.76 -24.23
N ALA A 68 4.68 22.29 -25.36
CA ALA A 68 5.56 21.12 -25.42
C ALA A 68 6.91 21.34 -24.73
N SER A 69 7.26 22.59 -24.41
CA SER A 69 8.56 22.98 -23.82
C SER A 69 8.60 22.86 -22.29
N ASN A 70 7.45 22.68 -21.62
CA ASN A 70 7.35 22.61 -20.15
C ASN A 70 6.80 21.26 -19.65
N CYS A 71 7.10 20.19 -20.38
CA CYS A 71 6.77 18.82 -20.01
C CYS A 71 7.84 18.29 -19.04
N ASN A 72 7.66 18.44 -17.72
CA ASN A 72 8.22 17.44 -16.81
C ASN A 72 7.27 16.26 -16.84
N PRO A 73 7.61 15.17 -17.55
CA PRO A 73 6.66 14.14 -17.81
C PRO A 73 6.39 13.37 -16.53
N PHE A 74 5.12 13.15 -16.25
CA PHE A 74 4.65 12.31 -15.15
C PHE A 74 5.30 10.90 -15.13
N TRP A 75 5.91 10.46 -16.24
CA TRP A 75 6.61 9.17 -16.40
C TRP A 75 8.08 9.15 -15.96
N GLU A 76 8.67 10.27 -15.53
CA GLU A 76 10.10 10.34 -15.08
C GLU A 76 10.35 9.91 -13.62
N TRP A 77 9.49 9.07 -13.03
CA TRP A 77 9.68 8.47 -11.70
C TRP A 77 10.00 6.97 -11.76
#